data_AF-A0A2D4HCW1-F1
#
_entry.id   AF-A0A2D4HCW1-F1
#
_cell.length_a   1.000
_cell.length_b   1.000
_cell.length_c   1.000
_cell.angle_alpha   90.00
_cell.angle_beta   90.00
_cell.angle_gamma   90.00
#
_symmetry.space_group_name_H-M   'P 1'
#
loop_
_entity.id
_entity.type
_entity.pdbx_description
1 polymer ?
#
loop_
_entity_poly.entity_id
_entity_poly.type
_entity_poly.pdbx_seq_one_letter_code
_entity_poly.pdbx_strand_id
1 'polypeptide(L)'
;MLRHFDHITKDYHDHIAEISSKLVAIMDTLFDKLLSKYEVKAPVPSMCFRNICKQMAKMHEAIYDLLPEEQTQMLFLRINASYKFHLKRQLAHLNVVNDGGPQNGLVTADVAFYTGNLQALKGLQTLDLNMAEIWEQKR
;
A
#
# COMPACT_ATOMS: atom_id res chain seq x y z
N MET A 1 -31.73 -23.87 8.77
CA MET A 1 -31.01 -22.94 9.67
C MET A 1 -29.56 -22.76 9.24
N LEU A 2 -28.68 -23.77 9.27
CA LEU A 2 -27.27 -23.64 8.81
C LEU A 2 -27.11 -23.01 7.41
N ARG A 3 -27.83 -23.51 6.40
CA ARG A 3 -27.80 -22.95 5.03
C ARG A 3 -28.20 -21.47 4.93
N HIS A 4 -29.02 -20.97 5.86
CA HIS A 4 -29.41 -19.55 5.88
C HIS A 4 -28.29 -18.70 6.48
N PHE A 5 -27.59 -19.21 7.49
CA PHE A 5 -26.38 -18.56 8.01
C PHE A 5 -25.29 -18.53 6.94
N ASP A 6 -25.06 -19.62 6.21
CA ASP A 6 -24.07 -19.66 5.12
C ASP A 6 -24.34 -18.58 4.07
N HIS A 7 -25.61 -18.39 3.69
CA HIS A 7 -25.99 -17.35 2.72
C HIS A 7 -25.77 -15.93 3.27
N ILE A 8 -26.20 -15.66 4.51
CA ILE A 8 -26.00 -14.35 5.16
C ILE A 8 -24.51 -14.03 5.29
N THR A 9 -23.71 -15.02 5.70
CA THR A 9 -22.25 -14.88 5.81
C THR A 9 -21.64 -14.58 4.45
N LYS A 10 -22.07 -15.24 3.39
CA LYS A 10 -21.60 -14.95 2.04
C LYS A 10 -21.92 -13.52 1.62
N ASP A 11 -23.17 -13.08 1.76
CA ASP A 11 -23.60 -11.74 1.35
C ASP A 11 -22.83 -10.65 2.12
N TYR A 12 -22.54 -10.89 3.40
CA TYR A 12 -21.70 -10.01 4.21
C TYR A 12 -20.27 -9.90 3.66
N HIS A 13 -19.63 -11.02 3.34
CA HIS A 13 -18.27 -11.02 2.77
C HIS A 13 -18.23 -10.38 1.38
N ASP A 14 -19.23 -10.65 0.52
CA ASP A 14 -19.34 -10.06 -0.81
C ASP A 14 -19.47 -8.53 -0.72
N HIS A 15 -20.28 -8.04 0.23
CA HIS A 15 -20.44 -6.60 0.45
C HIS A 15 -19.16 -5.94 1.00
N ILE A 16 -18.44 -6.61 1.92
CA ILE A 16 -17.12 -6.15 2.38
C ILE A 16 -16.17 -6.05 1.19
N ALA A 17 -16.11 -7.07 0.33
CA ALA A 17 -15.22 -7.09 -0.82
C ALA A 17 -15.50 -5.92 -1.78
N GLU A 18 -16.78 -5.56 -1.99
CA GLU A 18 -17.17 -4.41 -2.80
C GLU A 18 -16.69 -3.08 -2.19
N ILE A 19 -16.90 -2.88 -0.88
CA ILE A 19 -16.41 -1.69 -0.16
C ILE A 19 -14.88 -1.63 -0.23
N SER A 20 -14.20 -2.73 0.07
CA SER A 20 -12.74 -2.83 -0.01
C SER A 20 -12.24 -2.49 -1.41
N SER A 21 -12.93 -2.90 -2.47
CA SER A 21 -12.56 -2.55 -3.84
C SER A 21 -12.65 -1.05 -4.11
N LYS A 22 -13.69 -0.38 -3.61
CA LYS A 22 -13.84 1.08 -3.73
C LYS A 22 -12.75 1.82 -2.96
N LEU A 23 -12.40 1.35 -1.75
CA LEU A 23 -11.32 1.92 -0.95
C LEU A 23 -9.95 1.75 -1.63
N VAL A 24 -9.67 0.58 -2.20
CA VAL A 24 -8.45 0.36 -3.00
C VAL A 24 -8.39 1.32 -4.17
N ALA A 25 -9.49 1.52 -4.92
CA ALA A 25 -9.52 2.45 -6.06
C ALA A 25 -9.24 3.92 -5.67
N ILE A 26 -9.71 4.36 -4.50
CA ILE A 26 -9.40 5.68 -3.95
C ILE A 26 -7.90 5.82 -3.69
N MET A 27 -7.30 4.82 -3.03
CA MET A 27 -5.87 4.81 -2.73
C MET A 27 -5.01 4.69 -3.99
N ASP A 28 -5.44 3.90 -4.97
CA ASP A 28 -4.79 3.76 -6.27
C ASP A 28 -4.70 5.12 -6.98
N THR A 29 -5.81 5.85 -7.06
CA THR A 29 -5.85 7.21 -7.62
C THR A 29 -4.93 8.18 -6.86
N LEU A 30 -4.87 8.06 -5.53
CA LEU A 30 -3.97 8.86 -4.71
C LEU A 30 -2.49 8.54 -5.03
N PHE A 31 -2.13 7.26 -5.13
CA PHE A 31 -0.78 6.82 -5.44
C PHE A 31 -0.37 7.27 -6.84
N ASP A 32 -1.23 7.11 -7.83
CA ASP A 32 -0.99 7.59 -9.20
C ASP A 32 -0.66 9.09 -9.20
N LYS A 33 -1.45 9.89 -8.50
CA LYS A 33 -1.28 11.34 -8.40
C LYS A 33 0.02 11.76 -7.69
N LEU A 34 0.38 11.09 -6.60
CA LEU A 34 1.55 11.46 -5.80
C LEU A 34 2.84 10.92 -6.41
N LEU A 35 2.85 9.65 -6.83
CA LEU A 35 4.04 8.99 -7.34
C LEU A 35 4.39 9.42 -8.76
N SER A 36 3.43 9.86 -9.59
CA SER A 36 3.75 10.44 -10.91
C SER A 36 4.61 11.71 -10.82
N LYS A 37 4.61 12.38 -9.67
CA LYS A 37 5.44 13.58 -9.37
C LYS A 37 6.62 13.28 -8.44
N TYR A 38 6.85 12.02 -8.11
CA TYR A 38 7.96 11.64 -7.25
C TYR A 38 9.28 11.81 -7.98
N GLU A 39 10.27 12.35 -7.27
CA GLU A 39 11.66 12.49 -7.71
C GLU A 39 12.57 11.91 -6.63
N VAL A 40 13.62 11.21 -7.04
CA VAL A 40 14.59 10.61 -6.11
C VAL A 40 15.64 11.65 -5.72
N LYS A 41 15.44 12.29 -4.57
CA LYS A 41 16.36 13.29 -4.01
C LYS A 41 16.25 13.39 -2.49
N ALA A 42 17.32 13.86 -1.86
CA ALA A 42 17.31 14.22 -0.45
C ALA A 42 16.43 15.46 -0.17
N PRO A 43 15.88 15.63 1.05
CA PRO A 43 15.99 14.73 2.21
C PRO A 43 15.01 13.55 2.17
N VAL A 44 15.37 12.46 2.85
CA VAL A 44 14.50 11.30 3.12
C VAL A 44 14.00 11.33 4.58
N PRO A 45 12.72 11.01 4.87
CA PRO A 45 11.70 10.64 3.90
C PRO A 45 11.29 11.82 3.03
N SER A 46 10.96 11.56 1.76
CA SER A 46 10.50 12.58 0.83
C SER A 46 9.11 13.09 1.23
N MET A 47 8.74 14.27 0.74
CA MET A 47 7.40 14.80 0.99
C MET A 47 6.31 13.91 0.39
N CYS A 48 6.60 13.25 -0.73
CA CYS A 48 5.71 12.28 -1.35
C CYS A 48 5.40 11.13 -0.39
N PHE A 49 6.44 10.51 0.18
CA PHE A 49 6.28 9.38 1.10
C PHE A 49 5.63 9.77 2.42
N ARG A 50 5.96 10.94 2.98
CA ARG A 50 5.24 11.49 4.14
C ARG A 50 3.74 11.65 3.87
N ASN A 51 3.37 12.17 2.70
CA ASN A 51 1.98 12.34 2.33
C ASN A 51 1.26 11.00 2.14
N ILE A 52 1.92 10.01 1.50
CA ILE A 52 1.40 8.65 1.36
C ILE A 52 1.12 8.04 2.73
N CYS A 53 2.11 7.98 3.62
CA CYS A 53 1.96 7.40 4.95
C CYS A 53 0.86 8.10 5.76
N LYS A 54 0.77 9.44 5.67
CA LYS A 54 -0.30 10.22 6.32
C LYS A 54 -1.69 9.80 5.86
N GLN A 55 -1.91 9.60 4.57
CA GLN A 55 -3.24 9.18 4.08
C GLN A 55 -3.53 7.71 4.42
N MET A 56 -2.51 6.84 4.40
CA MET A 56 -2.66 5.45 4.83
C MET A 56 -3.05 5.34 6.32
N ALA A 57 -2.42 6.12 7.19
CA ALA A 57 -2.77 6.18 8.61
C ALA A 57 -4.22 6.64 8.81
N LYS A 58 -4.64 7.72 8.13
CA LYS A 58 -6.03 8.21 8.20
C LYS A 58 -7.05 7.19 7.70
N MET A 59 -6.71 6.47 6.64
CA MET A 59 -7.57 5.40 6.13
C MET A 59 -7.68 4.27 7.15
N HIS A 60 -6.56 3.86 7.75
CA HIS A 60 -6.55 2.84 8.81
C HIS A 60 -7.42 3.27 9.99
N GLU A 61 -7.22 4.49 10.52
CA GLU A 61 -8.02 5.07 11.60
C GLU A 61 -9.53 5.05 11.29
N ALA A 62 -9.91 5.31 10.04
CA ALA A 62 -11.32 5.35 9.64
C ALA A 62 -12.00 3.98 9.53
N ILE A 63 -11.24 2.89 9.32
CA ILE A 63 -11.80 1.57 9.01
C ILE A 63 -11.47 0.49 10.05
N TYR A 64 -10.45 0.68 10.87
CA TYR A 64 -9.92 -0.35 11.76
C TYR A 64 -10.97 -0.84 12.78
N ASP A 65 -11.81 0.07 13.29
CA ASP A 65 -12.90 -0.29 14.21
C ASP A 65 -14.19 -0.76 13.50
N LEU A 66 -14.23 -0.70 12.16
CA LEU A 66 -15.38 -1.08 11.34
C LEU A 66 -15.26 -2.47 10.72
N LEU A 67 -14.03 -2.86 10.36
CA LEU A 67 -13.75 -4.13 9.69
C LEU A 67 -13.10 -5.13 10.65
N PRO A 68 -13.39 -6.43 10.50
CA PRO A 68 -12.60 -7.47 11.15
C PRO A 68 -11.10 -7.31 10.83
N GLU A 69 -10.24 -7.70 11.76
CA GLU A 69 -8.78 -7.53 11.62
C GLU A 69 -8.25 -8.20 10.35
N GLU A 70 -8.69 -9.42 10.04
CA GLU A 70 -8.33 -10.15 8.83
C GLU A 70 -8.72 -9.39 7.55
N GLN A 71 -9.92 -8.80 7.52
CA GLN A 71 -10.37 -8.01 6.36
C GLN A 71 -9.58 -6.71 6.22
N THR A 72 -9.19 -6.11 7.34
CA THR A 72 -8.29 -4.94 7.35
C THR A 72 -6.92 -5.33 6.80
N GLN A 73 -6.33 -6.44 7.24
CA GLN A 73 -5.06 -6.96 6.72
C GLN A 73 -5.12 -7.21 5.21
N MET A 74 -6.15 -7.91 4.72
CA MET A 74 -6.34 -8.18 3.30
C MET A 74 -6.50 -6.91 2.47
N LEU A 75 -7.21 -5.91 2.99
CA LEU A 75 -7.33 -4.61 2.36
C LEU A 75 -5.98 -3.90 2.25
N PHE A 76 -5.18 -3.86 3.31
CA PHE A 76 -3.87 -3.21 3.29
C PHE A 76 -2.85 -3.94 2.40
N LEU A 77 -2.94 -5.27 2.25
CA LEU A 77 -2.16 -6.01 1.26
C LEU A 77 -2.51 -5.59 -0.18
N ARG A 78 -3.80 -5.42 -0.49
CA ARG A 78 -4.25 -4.93 -1.81
C ARG A 78 -3.80 -3.50 -2.08
N ILE A 79 -3.85 -2.63 -1.07
CA ILE A 79 -3.36 -1.25 -1.15
C ILE A 79 -1.84 -1.24 -1.37
N ASN A 80 -1.09 -2.06 -0.65
CA ASN A 80 0.35 -2.22 -0.83
C ASN A 80 0.68 -2.67 -2.26
N ALA A 81 -0.07 -3.61 -2.83
CA ALA A 81 0.10 -4.01 -4.23
C ALA A 81 -0.07 -2.85 -5.23
N SER A 82 -1.10 -2.02 -5.04
CA SER A 82 -1.31 -0.80 -5.86
C SER A 82 -0.15 0.21 -5.67
N TYR A 83 0.26 0.46 -4.44
CA TYR A 83 1.42 1.31 -4.14
C TYR A 83 2.69 0.83 -4.86
N LYS A 84 3.02 -0.47 -4.75
CA LYS A 84 4.17 -1.09 -5.42
C LYS A 84 4.09 -0.93 -6.94
N PHE A 85 2.91 -1.14 -7.52
CA PHE A 85 2.68 -0.96 -8.95
C PHE A 85 3.02 0.46 -9.42
N HIS A 86 2.49 1.49 -8.73
CA HIS A 86 2.76 2.88 -9.09
C HIS A 86 4.21 3.30 -8.85
N LEU A 87 4.82 2.85 -7.74
CA LEU A 87 6.21 3.16 -7.43
C LEU A 87 7.15 2.54 -8.48
N LYS A 88 6.97 1.26 -8.78
CA LYS A 88 7.70 0.54 -9.82
C LYS A 88 7.65 1.25 -11.17
N ARG A 89 6.44 1.68 -11.58
CA ARG A 89 6.24 2.43 -12.83
C ARG A 89 7.02 3.76 -12.82
N GLN A 90 7.02 4.48 -11.71
CA GLN A 90 7.77 5.73 -11.58
C GLN A 90 9.29 5.52 -11.56
N LEU A 91 9.79 4.50 -10.85
CA LEU A 91 11.21 4.18 -10.82
C LEU A 91 11.73 3.83 -12.21
N ALA A 92 10.96 3.06 -12.99
CA ALA A 92 11.26 2.79 -14.39
C ALA A 92 11.28 4.07 -15.23
N HIS A 93 10.31 4.98 -15.04
CA HIS A 93 10.27 6.26 -15.76
C HIS A 93 11.49 7.15 -15.44
N LEU A 94 11.96 7.14 -14.19
CA LEU A 94 13.14 7.87 -13.74
C LEU A 94 14.47 7.17 -14.06
N ASN A 95 14.44 5.97 -14.65
CA ASN A 95 15.61 5.11 -14.88
C ASN A 95 16.41 4.77 -13.61
N VAL A 96 15.72 4.65 -12.47
CA VAL A 96 16.35 4.26 -11.20
C VAL A 96 16.37 2.75 -11.10
N VAL A 97 17.55 2.19 -10.90
CA VAL A 97 17.78 0.73 -10.86
C VAL A 97 18.28 0.29 -9.48
N ASN A 98 18.22 -1.02 -9.22
CA ASN A 98 18.73 -1.61 -7.99
C ASN A 98 20.22 -1.94 -8.10
N ASP A 99 21.07 -0.91 -8.18
CA ASP A 99 22.51 -1.01 -8.39
C ASP A 99 23.35 -0.77 -7.12
N GLY A 100 22.71 -0.49 -5.98
CA GLY A 100 23.38 -0.10 -4.74
C GLY A 100 23.95 1.33 -4.76
N GLY A 101 23.68 2.11 -5.79
CA GLY A 101 24.14 3.49 -5.94
C GLY A 101 23.35 4.50 -5.07
N PRO A 102 23.71 5.79 -5.12
CA PRO A 102 23.10 6.82 -4.28
C PRO A 102 21.58 6.95 -4.46
N GLN A 103 21.08 6.88 -5.69
CA GLN A 103 19.64 6.95 -5.96
C GLN A 103 18.90 5.72 -5.41
N ASN A 104 19.47 4.52 -5.59
CA ASN A 104 18.95 3.30 -4.97
C ASN A 104 18.89 3.41 -3.44
N GLY A 105 19.93 3.97 -2.81
CA GLY A 105 19.96 4.22 -1.37
C GLY A 105 18.85 5.16 -0.90
N LEU A 106 18.58 6.24 -1.65
CA LEU A 106 17.50 7.18 -1.34
C LEU A 106 16.12 6.53 -1.45
N VAL A 107 15.85 5.77 -2.51
CA VAL A 107 14.59 5.02 -2.66
C VAL A 107 14.43 4.00 -1.55
N THR A 108 15.50 3.29 -1.20
CA THR A 108 15.50 2.29 -0.12
C THR A 108 15.14 2.92 1.23
N ALA A 109 15.67 4.10 1.53
CA ALA A 109 15.34 4.84 2.75
C ALA A 109 13.87 5.31 2.78
N ASP A 110 13.35 5.79 1.65
CA ASP A 110 11.94 6.16 1.50
C ASP A 110 11.02 4.93 1.69
N VAL A 111 11.34 3.80 1.05
CA VAL A 111 10.60 2.54 1.17
C VAL A 111 10.66 1.96 2.59
N ALA A 112 11.79 2.10 3.27
CA ALA A 112 11.91 1.72 4.68
C ALA A 112 10.98 2.58 5.57
N PHE A 113 10.88 3.88 5.30
CA PHE A 113 9.94 4.75 5.98
C PHE A 113 8.48 4.33 5.72
N TYR A 114 8.12 4.03 4.48
CA TYR A 114 6.79 3.50 4.13
C TYR A 114 6.46 2.22 4.92
N THR A 115 7.36 1.24 4.87
CA THR A 115 7.20 -0.07 5.50
C THR A 115 7.05 0.06 7.02
N GLY A 116 7.93 0.85 7.64
CA GLY A 116 7.87 1.09 9.08
C GLY A 116 6.58 1.78 9.53
N ASN A 117 6.06 2.74 8.75
CA ASN A 117 4.77 3.36 9.08
C ASN A 117 3.61 2.38 8.91
N LEU A 118 3.61 1.57 7.86
CA LEU A 118 2.54 0.60 7.61
C LEU A 118 2.49 -0.48 8.69
N GLN A 119 3.64 -1.06 9.04
CA GLN A 119 3.73 -2.12 10.04
C GLN A 119 3.57 -1.61 11.48
N ALA A 120 3.72 -0.30 11.73
CA ALA A 120 3.40 0.29 13.03
C ALA A 120 1.88 0.40 13.29
N LEU A 121 1.04 0.28 12.25
CA LEU A 121 -0.41 0.32 12.41
C LEU A 121 -0.92 -0.97 13.07
N LYS A 122 -1.92 -0.82 13.94
CA LYS A 122 -2.49 -1.92 14.71
C LYS A 122 -3.04 -3.01 13.78
N GLY A 123 -2.63 -4.25 14.00
CA GLY A 123 -3.06 -5.43 13.24
C GLY A 123 -2.28 -5.65 11.94
N LEU A 124 -1.31 -4.81 11.59
CA LEU A 124 -0.55 -4.90 10.33
C LEU A 124 0.93 -5.28 10.52
N GLN A 125 1.36 -5.59 11.73
CA GLN A 125 2.77 -5.79 12.09
C GLN A 125 3.44 -6.95 11.34
N THR A 126 2.67 -8.00 11.03
CA THR A 126 3.17 -9.25 10.44
C THR A 126 2.89 -9.36 8.95
N LEU A 127 2.39 -8.30 8.31
CA LEU A 127 2.13 -8.32 6.87
C LEU A 127 3.44 -8.49 6.09
N ASP A 128 3.46 -9.49 5.21
CA ASP A 128 4.48 -9.62 4.18
C ASP A 128 4.16 -8.66 3.03
N LEU A 129 4.94 -7.59 2.94
CA LEU A 129 4.75 -6.55 1.94
C LEU A 129 5.45 -6.87 0.61
N ASN A 130 6.39 -7.82 0.60
CA ASN A 130 7.27 -8.15 -0.52
C ASN A 130 7.73 -6.91 -1.31
N MET A 131 8.42 -5.98 -0.64
CA MET A 131 8.86 -4.71 -1.22
C MET A 131 9.93 -4.87 -2.31
N ALA A 132 10.59 -6.03 -2.40
CA ALA A 132 11.57 -6.30 -3.45
C ALA A 132 10.97 -6.26 -4.87
N GLU A 133 9.66 -6.54 -5.01
CA GLU A 133 8.94 -6.56 -6.29
C GLU A 133 8.98 -5.22 -7.06
N ILE A 134 9.24 -4.10 -6.37
CA ILE A 134 9.33 -2.78 -7.01
C ILE A 134 10.50 -2.68 -7.99
N TRP A 135 11.50 -3.56 -7.85
CA TRP A 135 12.70 -3.59 -8.68
C TRP A 135 12.63 -4.61 -9.83
N GLU A 136 11.66 -5.52 -9.83
CA GLU A 136 11.55 -6.55 -10.85
C GLU A 136 11.17 -5.93 -12.20
N GLN A 137 11.97 -6.07 -13.25
CA GLN A 137 11.53 -5.69 -14.59
C GLN A 137 10.69 -6.83 -15.18
N LYS A 138 9.53 -6.52 -15.78
CA LYS A 138 8.84 -7.51 -16.62
C LYS A 138 9.80 -7.85 -17.77
N ARG A 139 10.28 -9.09 -17.78
CA ARG A 139 10.91 -9.70 -18.97
C ARG A 139 9.87 -9.85 -20.07
#